data_AF-A0A9X8DXI5-F1
#
_entry.id   AF-A0A9X8DXI5-F1
#
_cell.length_a   1.000
_cell.length_b   1.000
_cell.length_c   1.000
_cell.angle_alpha   90.00
_cell.angle_beta   90.00
_cell.angle_gamma   90.00
#
_symmetry.space_group_name_H-M   'P 1'
#
loop_
_entity.id
_entity.type
_entity.pdbx_description
1 polymer ?
#
loop_
_entity_poly.entity_id
_entity_poly.type
_entity_poly.pdbx_seq_one_letter_code
_entity_poly.pdbx_strand_id
1 'polypeptide(L)'
;MTKEAVQVQVPSEDPKKKESLEPVHAPQKDNGADTKEPEDLSDEDKQLKEDLELSVTRIVDIHEQIGVKKLALETLRELIRTATSSMTSVPKPLKFLRPHYNALKDAFTTLQPANQTELADILAVLAMTMAPEGSRESLHFKLKGNSTELGLWGHEFVRSLAGEVGEEYTVRVTTTIDANVDDLLAIVDAIVPFHMKHNAEPEAIDILIEVQKLDRLLASPEIDDKNYQRVCLYLLACADFMSDPDDLQTLLNTAYAIYIRVDKLPDALRVALRLDSEPLVADVFSKANDPAVRKQLGYILGRQRFCYDDEHPEHAAVDQVGVPIHLRC
;
A
#
# COMPACT_ATOMS: atom_id res chain seq x y z
N MET A 1 -22.95 -41.76 60.70
CA MET A 1 -23.22 -41.68 59.26
C MET A 1 -22.07 -40.94 58.61
N THR A 2 -21.09 -41.72 58.18
CA THR A 2 -19.84 -41.36 57.52
C THR A 2 -20.11 -40.93 56.08
N LYS A 3 -19.54 -39.82 55.64
CA LYS A 3 -19.43 -39.46 54.22
C LYS A 3 -17.95 -39.51 53.85
N GLU A 4 -17.56 -40.55 53.13
CA GLU A 4 -16.23 -40.72 52.56
C GLU A 4 -16.05 -39.76 51.36
N ALA A 5 -14.90 -39.10 51.30
CA ALA A 5 -14.46 -38.35 50.13
C ALA A 5 -13.73 -39.31 49.18
N VAL A 6 -14.20 -39.41 47.93
CA VAL A 6 -13.57 -40.23 46.89
C VAL A 6 -12.38 -39.47 46.30
N GLN A 7 -11.16 -39.99 46.51
CA GLN A 7 -9.97 -39.57 45.77
C GLN A 7 -9.88 -40.35 44.45
N VAL A 8 -9.90 -39.64 43.33
CA VAL A 8 -9.62 -40.21 42.01
C VAL A 8 -8.11 -40.13 41.76
N GLN A 9 -7.45 -41.29 41.65
CA GLN A 9 -6.04 -41.41 41.24
C GLN A 9 -5.95 -41.41 39.72
N VAL A 10 -5.14 -40.51 39.16
CA VAL A 10 -4.83 -40.45 37.72
C VAL A 10 -3.43 -41.04 37.51
N PRO A 11 -3.25 -42.08 36.67
CA PRO A 11 -1.91 -42.56 36.31
C PRO A 11 -1.31 -41.65 35.23
N SER A 12 -0.22 -40.96 35.56
CA SER A 12 0.65 -40.30 34.57
C SER A 12 1.74 -41.27 34.12
N GLU A 13 1.82 -41.55 32.82
CA GLU A 13 3.03 -42.03 32.15
C GLU A 13 3.39 -41.06 31.01
N ASP A 14 4.57 -40.44 31.13
CA ASP A 14 5.15 -39.51 30.14
C ASP A 14 5.83 -40.26 28.97
N PRO A 15 5.65 -39.83 27.70
CA PRO A 15 6.41 -40.37 26.58
C PRO A 15 7.85 -39.83 26.54
N LYS A 16 8.80 -40.73 26.26
CA LYS A 16 10.26 -40.53 26.27
C LYS A 16 10.77 -39.48 25.28
N LYS A 17 11.71 -38.64 25.77
CA LYS A 17 12.57 -37.68 25.04
C LYS A 17 13.37 -38.32 23.89
N LYS A 18 13.43 -37.64 22.74
CA LYS A 18 14.57 -37.70 21.80
C LYS A 18 15.34 -36.39 21.91
N GLU A 19 16.66 -36.52 22.12
CA GLU A 19 17.62 -35.43 22.29
C GLU A 19 17.92 -34.67 20.99
N SER A 20 18.20 -33.39 21.19
CA SER A 20 18.69 -32.36 20.29
C SER A 20 20.15 -32.56 19.85
N LEU A 21 20.46 -32.23 18.59
CA LEU A 21 21.80 -31.81 18.17
C LEU A 21 21.71 -30.65 17.16
N GLU A 22 22.48 -29.61 17.45
CA GLU A 22 22.71 -28.35 16.70
C GLU A 22 23.44 -28.54 15.35
N PRO A 23 23.46 -27.51 14.47
CA PRO A 23 23.95 -27.62 13.09
C PRO A 23 25.48 -27.43 12.99
N VAL A 24 26.14 -28.28 12.20
CA VAL A 24 27.57 -28.16 11.85
C VAL A 24 27.74 -27.84 10.36
N HIS A 25 28.66 -26.91 10.12
CA HIS A 25 29.04 -26.26 8.87
C HIS A 25 29.79 -27.17 7.87
N ALA A 26 29.48 -27.01 6.55
CA ALA A 26 30.34 -27.21 5.34
C ALA A 26 30.75 -28.66 4.94
N PRO A 27 30.90 -29.00 3.63
CA PRO A 27 31.54 -28.16 2.60
C PRO A 27 30.84 -28.05 1.22
N GLN A 28 31.25 -26.99 0.51
CA GLN A 28 31.09 -26.78 -0.93
C GLN A 28 31.46 -28.02 -1.75
N LYS A 29 30.63 -28.33 -2.77
CA LYS A 29 31.09 -28.98 -3.98
C LYS A 29 30.44 -28.35 -5.20
N ASP A 30 31.34 -28.06 -6.13
CA ASP A 30 31.21 -27.40 -7.40
C ASP A 30 30.68 -28.34 -8.49
N ASN A 31 30.10 -27.73 -9.53
CA ASN A 31 29.75 -28.24 -10.86
C ASN A 31 28.66 -29.31 -11.05
N GLY A 32 27.60 -28.88 -11.74
CA GLY A 32 26.69 -29.75 -12.46
C GLY A 32 25.61 -28.91 -13.14
N ALA A 33 25.83 -28.55 -14.40
CA ALA A 33 24.85 -27.93 -15.27
C ALA A 33 23.56 -28.76 -15.28
N ASP A 34 22.54 -28.28 -14.57
CA ASP A 34 21.19 -28.82 -14.66
C ASP A 34 20.40 -27.90 -15.61
N THR A 35 20.80 -27.92 -16.88
CA THR A 35 19.84 -27.78 -17.99
C THR A 35 18.91 -28.98 -17.92
N LYS A 36 17.99 -28.96 -16.95
CA LYS A 36 16.75 -29.72 -17.08
C LYS A 36 15.96 -29.00 -18.15
N GLU A 37 15.91 -29.61 -19.32
CA GLU A 37 14.95 -29.26 -20.36
C GLU A 37 13.59 -29.05 -19.68
N PRO A 38 12.96 -27.88 -19.86
CA PRO A 38 11.73 -27.58 -19.17
C PRO A 38 10.68 -28.62 -19.59
N GLU A 39 9.94 -29.13 -18.59
CA GLU A 39 8.64 -29.78 -18.76
C GLU A 39 7.92 -29.20 -19.98
N ASP A 40 7.49 -30.08 -20.89
CA ASP A 40 6.84 -29.79 -22.18
C ASP A 40 6.11 -28.44 -22.19
N LEU A 41 6.82 -27.40 -22.64
CA LEU A 41 6.21 -26.11 -22.96
C LEU A 41 5.10 -26.38 -23.98
N SER A 42 3.88 -25.95 -23.67
CA SER A 42 2.77 -25.95 -24.63
C SER A 42 3.23 -25.25 -25.92
N ASP A 43 2.69 -25.65 -27.07
CA ASP A 43 3.04 -24.99 -28.34
C ASP A 43 2.71 -23.49 -28.32
N GLU A 44 1.71 -23.08 -27.52
CA GLU A 44 1.42 -21.67 -27.24
C GLU A 44 2.54 -20.97 -26.44
N ASP A 45 3.14 -21.65 -25.45
CA ASP A 45 4.24 -21.08 -24.66
C ASP A 45 5.53 -20.99 -25.47
N LYS A 46 5.76 -21.93 -26.38
CA LYS A 46 6.89 -21.89 -27.32
C LYS A 46 6.76 -20.71 -28.26
N GLN A 47 5.59 -20.52 -28.87
CA GLN A 47 5.32 -19.37 -29.73
C GLN A 47 5.52 -18.05 -28.96
N LEU A 48 4.98 -17.97 -27.74
CA LEU A 48 5.16 -16.81 -26.88
C LEU A 48 6.64 -16.53 -26.59
N LYS A 49 7.44 -17.56 -26.30
CA LYS A 49 8.88 -17.42 -26.10
C LYS A 49 9.58 -16.91 -27.36
N GLU A 50 9.27 -17.48 -28.52
CA GLU A 50 9.85 -17.07 -29.82
C GLU A 50 9.51 -15.61 -30.16
N ASP A 51 8.25 -15.19 -29.95
CA ASP A 51 7.81 -13.82 -30.21
C ASP A 51 8.50 -12.80 -29.28
N LEU A 52 8.72 -13.17 -28.01
CA LEU A 52 9.46 -12.36 -27.04
C LEU A 52 10.94 -12.25 -27.43
N GLU A 53 11.60 -13.37 -27.75
CA GLU A 53 13.02 -13.40 -28.15
C GLU A 53 13.26 -12.62 -29.46
N LEU A 54 12.36 -12.75 -30.43
CA LEU A 54 12.41 -11.99 -31.68
C LEU A 54 12.27 -10.49 -31.44
N SER A 55 11.35 -10.09 -30.56
CA SER A 55 11.15 -8.68 -30.19
C SER A 55 12.38 -8.11 -29.50
N VAL A 56 12.98 -8.84 -28.55
CA VAL A 56 14.24 -8.46 -27.89
C VAL A 56 15.36 -8.30 -28.92
N THR A 57 15.49 -9.26 -29.84
CA THR A 57 16.57 -9.25 -30.86
C THR A 57 16.49 -7.99 -31.72
N ARG A 58 15.28 -7.60 -32.16
CA ARG A 58 15.05 -6.36 -32.92
C ARG A 58 15.35 -5.09 -32.13
N ILE A 59 15.10 -5.08 -30.82
CA ILE A 59 15.38 -3.93 -29.95
C ILE A 59 16.89 -3.74 -29.78
N VAL A 60 17.62 -4.84 -29.56
CA VAL A 60 19.07 -4.86 -29.29
C VAL A 60 19.88 -4.60 -30.57
N ASP A 61 19.41 -5.02 -31.74
CA ASP A 61 20.14 -4.82 -33.00
C ASP A 61 20.35 -3.33 -33.32
N ILE A 62 21.61 -2.90 -33.40
CA ILE A 62 22.01 -1.51 -33.64
C ILE A 62 21.63 -1.06 -35.06
N HIS A 63 21.59 -1.97 -36.04
CA HIS A 63 21.36 -1.65 -37.45
C HIS A 63 19.88 -1.57 -37.83
N GLU A 64 18.98 -1.96 -36.93
CA GLU A 64 17.55 -2.02 -37.19
C GLU A 64 16.90 -0.62 -37.23
N GLN A 65 15.86 -0.48 -38.07
CA GLN A 65 15.19 0.81 -38.26
C GLN A 65 14.43 1.24 -37.00
N ILE A 66 14.37 2.55 -36.74
CA ILE A 66 13.71 3.14 -35.56
C ILE A 66 12.23 2.68 -35.46
N GLY A 67 11.53 2.62 -36.59
CA GLY A 67 10.13 2.17 -36.64
C GLY A 67 9.95 0.69 -36.29
N VAL A 68 10.91 -0.17 -36.66
CA VAL A 68 10.88 -1.60 -36.34
C VAL A 68 11.15 -1.82 -34.85
N LYS A 69 12.09 -1.06 -34.27
CA LYS A 69 12.34 -1.07 -32.82
C LYS A 69 11.12 -0.64 -32.03
N LYS A 70 10.41 0.40 -32.49
CA LYS A 70 9.17 0.85 -31.86
C LYS A 70 8.09 -0.23 -31.90
N LEU A 71 7.85 -0.83 -33.06
CA LEU A 71 6.88 -1.92 -33.20
C LEU A 71 7.24 -3.13 -32.30
N ALA A 72 8.53 -3.45 -32.18
CA ALA A 72 9.00 -4.50 -31.28
C ALA A 72 8.75 -4.17 -29.80
N LEU A 73 8.94 -2.90 -29.37
CA LEU A 73 8.61 -2.45 -28.02
C LEU A 73 7.11 -2.51 -27.74
N GLU A 74 6.28 -2.08 -28.68
CA GLU A 74 4.81 -2.16 -28.58
C GLU A 74 4.35 -3.62 -28.46
N THR A 75 4.91 -4.51 -29.29
CA THR A 75 4.63 -5.95 -29.25
C THR A 75 5.05 -6.55 -27.90
N LEU A 76 6.26 -6.23 -27.44
CA LEU A 76 6.78 -6.71 -26.16
C LEU A 76 5.89 -6.23 -24.99
N ARG A 77 5.47 -4.96 -25.00
CA ARG A 77 4.55 -4.38 -24.01
C ARG A 77 3.22 -5.12 -23.99
N GLU A 78 2.64 -5.41 -25.15
CA GLU A 78 1.35 -6.10 -25.27
C GLU A 78 1.42 -7.56 -24.79
N LEU A 79 2.49 -8.28 -25.13
CA LEU A 79 2.71 -9.66 -24.71
C LEU A 79 2.87 -9.75 -23.18
N ILE A 80 3.67 -8.86 -22.58
CA ILE A 80 3.85 -8.82 -21.12
C ILE A 80 2.52 -8.51 -20.44
N ARG A 81 1.83 -7.44 -20.87
CA ARG A 81 0.55 -7.01 -20.26
C ARG A 81 -0.52 -8.09 -20.33
N THR A 82 -0.68 -8.71 -21.49
CA THR A 82 -1.71 -9.74 -21.69
C THR A 82 -1.47 -10.92 -20.77
N ALA A 83 -0.21 -11.33 -20.60
CA ALA A 83 0.13 -12.44 -19.72
C ALA A 83 0.13 -12.08 -18.22
N THR A 84 0.47 -10.85 -17.84
CA THR A 84 0.46 -10.39 -16.44
C THR A 84 -0.93 -10.11 -15.91
N SER A 85 -1.93 -9.95 -16.78
CA SER A 85 -3.35 -9.82 -16.39
C SER A 85 -3.93 -11.12 -15.78
N SER A 86 -3.26 -12.26 -15.99
CA SER A 86 -3.65 -13.54 -15.40
C SER A 86 -3.14 -13.62 -13.95
N MET A 87 -4.07 -13.83 -13.01
CA MET A 87 -3.83 -14.02 -11.56
C MET A 87 -3.16 -15.37 -11.26
N THR A 88 -2.06 -15.67 -11.95
CA THR A 88 -1.23 -16.87 -11.79
C THR A 88 0.16 -16.45 -11.31
N SER A 89 0.86 -17.34 -10.62
CA SER A 89 2.25 -17.13 -10.17
C SER A 89 3.16 -16.60 -11.30
N VAL A 90 4.25 -15.89 -10.92
CA VAL A 90 5.23 -15.18 -11.78
C VAL A 90 5.00 -15.41 -13.28
N PRO A 91 4.41 -14.44 -14.00
CA PRO A 91 3.99 -14.60 -15.39
C PRO A 91 5.09 -15.18 -16.27
N LYS A 92 4.74 -16.18 -17.10
CA LYS A 92 5.70 -16.88 -17.96
C LYS A 92 6.56 -15.95 -18.83
N PRO A 93 6.04 -14.82 -19.39
CA PRO A 93 6.90 -13.88 -20.10
C PRO A 93 8.04 -13.32 -19.28
N LEU A 94 7.84 -13.07 -17.99
CA LEU A 94 8.94 -12.63 -17.12
C LEU A 94 10.00 -13.72 -17.01
N LYS A 95 9.61 -14.99 -16.88
CA LYS A 95 10.58 -16.10 -16.86
C LYS A 95 11.39 -16.20 -18.16
N PHE A 96 10.74 -16.03 -19.32
CA PHE A 96 11.42 -16.07 -20.62
C PHE A 96 12.31 -14.86 -20.89
N LEU A 97 11.97 -13.69 -20.37
CA LEU A 97 12.76 -12.46 -20.55
C LEU A 97 13.95 -12.35 -19.58
N ARG A 98 14.01 -13.19 -18.53
CA ARG A 98 15.09 -13.15 -17.52
C ARG A 98 16.50 -13.22 -18.11
N PRO A 99 16.83 -14.10 -19.08
CA PRO A 99 18.16 -14.14 -19.71
C PRO A 99 18.48 -12.86 -20.50
N HIS A 100 17.46 -12.14 -20.97
CA HIS A 100 17.58 -10.97 -21.83
C HIS A 100 17.61 -9.64 -21.07
N TYR A 101 17.39 -9.65 -19.75
CA TYR A 101 17.31 -8.44 -18.93
C TYR A 101 18.54 -7.53 -19.08
N ASN A 102 19.75 -8.09 -18.98
CA ASN A 102 20.98 -7.33 -19.12
C ASN A 102 21.16 -6.75 -20.54
N ALA A 103 20.81 -7.52 -21.58
CA ALA A 103 20.88 -7.04 -22.96
C ALA A 103 19.91 -5.88 -23.21
N LEU A 104 18.73 -5.91 -22.61
CA LEU A 104 17.76 -4.81 -22.67
C LEU A 104 18.26 -3.57 -21.89
N LYS A 105 18.94 -3.75 -20.75
CA LYS A 105 19.60 -2.65 -20.02
C LYS A 105 20.69 -1.99 -20.87
N ASP A 106 21.50 -2.77 -21.56
CA ASP A 106 22.54 -2.24 -22.45
C ASP A 106 21.90 -1.50 -23.63
N ALA A 107 20.84 -2.06 -24.24
CA ALA A 107 20.08 -1.41 -25.31
C ALA A 107 19.48 -0.06 -24.87
N PHE A 108 19.01 0.04 -23.62
CA PHE A 108 18.49 1.29 -23.06
C PHE A 108 19.50 2.46 -23.08
N THR A 109 20.81 2.18 -23.00
CA THR A 109 21.85 3.22 -23.07
C THR A 109 22.16 3.68 -24.49
N THR A 110 21.82 2.89 -25.50
CA THR A 110 22.17 3.13 -26.91
C THR A 110 20.98 3.60 -27.75
N LEU A 111 19.75 3.42 -27.25
CA LEU A 111 18.52 3.81 -27.92
C LEU A 111 18.30 5.34 -27.94
N GLN A 112 17.53 5.78 -28.93
CA GLN A 112 17.10 7.17 -29.04
C GLN A 112 16.04 7.53 -27.99
N PRO A 113 15.91 8.82 -27.60
CA PRO A 113 15.05 9.25 -26.49
C PRO A 113 13.58 8.81 -26.61
N ALA A 114 13.02 8.82 -27.82
CA ALA A 114 11.62 8.43 -28.04
C ALA A 114 11.35 6.96 -27.63
N ASN A 115 12.20 6.04 -28.10
CA ASN A 115 12.07 4.61 -27.80
C ASN A 115 12.64 4.25 -26.41
N GLN A 116 13.50 5.11 -25.85
CA GLN A 116 14.09 4.93 -24.54
C GLN A 116 13.03 5.00 -23.44
N THR A 117 12.05 5.90 -23.55
CA THR A 117 10.96 6.01 -22.56
C THR A 117 10.10 4.75 -22.48
N GLU A 118 9.69 4.19 -23.62
CA GLU A 118 8.92 2.95 -23.69
C GLU A 118 9.71 1.75 -23.15
N LEU A 119 11.00 1.66 -23.46
CA LEU A 119 11.86 0.61 -22.93
C LEU A 119 12.09 0.77 -21.41
N ALA A 120 12.18 1.99 -20.90
CA ALA A 120 12.25 2.24 -19.45
C ALA A 120 11.02 1.70 -18.73
N ASP A 121 9.82 1.91 -19.26
CA ASP A 121 8.60 1.37 -18.66
C ASP A 121 8.58 -0.17 -18.63
N ILE A 122 9.07 -0.81 -19.70
CA ILE A 122 9.20 -2.28 -19.74
C ILE A 122 10.26 -2.75 -18.73
N LEU A 123 11.44 -2.12 -18.70
CA LEU A 123 12.51 -2.45 -17.77
C LEU A 123 12.09 -2.27 -16.31
N ALA A 124 11.27 -1.25 -15.99
CA ALA A 124 10.74 -1.04 -14.66
C ALA A 124 9.90 -2.25 -14.19
N VAL A 125 9.09 -2.83 -15.07
CA VAL A 125 8.28 -4.01 -14.75
C VAL A 125 9.12 -5.28 -14.65
N LEU A 126 10.11 -5.43 -15.52
CA LEU A 126 11.03 -6.56 -15.47
C LEU A 126 11.86 -6.55 -14.18
N ALA A 127 12.29 -5.35 -13.75
CA ALA A 127 13.09 -5.15 -12.55
C ALA A 127 12.42 -5.71 -11.27
N MET A 128 11.09 -5.63 -11.15
CA MET A 128 10.31 -6.17 -10.03
C MET A 128 10.66 -7.63 -9.68
N THR A 129 11.05 -8.44 -10.67
CA THR A 129 11.35 -9.87 -10.46
C THR A 129 12.79 -10.26 -10.80
N MET A 130 13.51 -9.40 -11.52
CA MET A 130 14.82 -9.71 -12.09
C MET A 130 15.95 -8.93 -11.45
N ALA A 131 15.66 -7.75 -10.89
CA ALA A 131 16.67 -6.93 -10.26
C ALA A 131 17.09 -7.53 -8.91
N PRO A 132 18.35 -7.35 -8.50
CA PRO A 132 18.79 -7.77 -7.18
C PRO A 132 18.01 -7.01 -6.09
N GLU A 133 17.68 -7.70 -5.00
CA GLU A 133 16.96 -7.10 -3.87
C GLU A 133 17.70 -5.84 -3.36
N GLY A 134 16.95 -4.75 -3.14
CA GLY A 134 17.49 -3.47 -2.67
C GLY A 134 18.14 -2.59 -3.75
N SER A 135 18.21 -3.03 -5.02
CA SER A 135 18.77 -2.21 -6.10
C SER A 135 17.85 -1.10 -6.61
N ARG A 136 16.55 -1.16 -6.28
CA ARG A 136 15.51 -0.18 -6.66
C ARG A 136 15.52 0.16 -8.14
N GLU A 137 15.83 -0.84 -8.97
CA GLU A 137 15.91 -0.65 -10.42
C GLU A 137 14.55 -0.32 -11.04
N SER A 138 13.45 -0.81 -10.45
CA SER A 138 12.09 -0.54 -10.93
C SER A 138 11.80 0.96 -10.87
N LEU A 139 12.05 1.58 -9.73
CA LEU A 139 11.91 3.02 -9.53
C LEU A 139 12.86 3.81 -10.44
N HIS A 140 14.12 3.41 -10.51
CA HIS A 140 15.11 4.10 -11.36
C HIS A 140 14.69 4.13 -12.83
N PHE A 141 14.19 3.02 -13.38
CA PHE A 141 13.69 3.00 -14.75
C PHE A 141 12.37 3.76 -14.89
N LYS A 142 11.48 3.69 -13.88
CA LYS A 142 10.22 4.42 -13.93
C LYS A 142 10.39 5.94 -13.94
N LEU A 143 11.38 6.47 -13.21
CA LEU A 143 11.76 7.88 -13.23
C LEU A 143 12.33 8.34 -14.58
N LYS A 144 12.92 7.42 -15.36
CA LYS A 144 13.43 7.71 -16.71
C LYS A 144 12.38 7.49 -17.82
N GLY A 145 11.31 6.78 -17.51
CA GLY A 145 10.20 6.48 -18.41
C GLY A 145 9.03 7.44 -18.21
N ASN A 146 7.81 6.92 -18.33
CA ASN A 146 6.60 7.69 -18.08
C ASN A 146 6.22 7.58 -16.60
N SER A 147 6.31 8.66 -15.84
CA SER A 147 6.04 8.64 -14.39
C SER A 147 4.57 8.41 -14.01
N THR A 148 3.63 8.69 -14.92
CA THR A 148 2.19 8.77 -14.59
C THR A 148 1.34 7.59 -15.07
N GLU A 149 1.79 6.82 -16.07
CA GLU A 149 1.06 5.64 -16.55
C GLU A 149 1.40 4.40 -15.69
N LEU A 150 0.57 4.15 -14.67
CA LEU A 150 0.76 3.05 -13.72
C LEU A 150 -0.20 1.89 -13.91
N GLY A 151 -1.46 2.17 -14.28
CA GLY A 151 -2.51 1.15 -14.34
C GLY A 151 -2.35 0.10 -15.44
N LEU A 152 -1.41 0.29 -16.38
CA LEU A 152 -1.21 -0.61 -17.51
C LEU A 152 -0.53 -1.92 -17.13
N TRP A 153 0.18 -1.96 -16.01
CA TRP A 153 0.99 -3.11 -15.60
C TRP A 153 0.37 -3.93 -14.45
N GLY A 154 -0.75 -3.45 -13.89
CA GLY A 154 -1.52 -4.14 -12.86
C GLY A 154 -1.07 -3.81 -11.43
N HIS A 155 -1.85 -4.31 -10.46
CA HIS A 155 -1.70 -3.98 -9.04
C HIS A 155 -0.35 -4.37 -8.45
N GLU A 156 0.18 -5.56 -8.78
CA GLU A 156 1.43 -6.04 -8.20
C GLU A 156 2.62 -5.14 -8.54
N PHE A 157 2.67 -4.63 -9.77
CA PHE A 157 3.70 -3.66 -10.16
C PHE A 157 3.57 -2.36 -9.37
N VAL A 158 2.34 -1.82 -9.25
CA VAL A 158 2.11 -0.59 -8.50
C VAL A 158 2.45 -0.76 -7.02
N ARG A 159 2.13 -1.92 -6.43
CA ARG A 159 2.48 -2.28 -5.05
C ARG A 159 3.99 -2.37 -4.83
N SER A 160 4.71 -3.04 -5.74
CA SER A 160 6.17 -3.13 -5.67
C SER A 160 6.84 -1.76 -5.84
N LEU A 161 6.34 -0.96 -6.78
CA LEU A 161 6.84 0.40 -7.02
C LEU A 161 6.59 1.30 -5.81
N ALA A 162 5.42 1.19 -5.17
CA ALA A 162 5.08 1.95 -3.98
C ALA A 162 6.09 1.71 -2.85
N GLY A 163 6.45 0.45 -2.59
CA GLY A 163 7.47 0.11 -1.58
C GLY A 163 8.85 0.69 -1.91
N GLU A 164 9.31 0.58 -3.17
CA GLU A 164 10.58 1.19 -3.58
C GLU A 164 10.58 2.72 -3.43
N VAL A 165 9.44 3.39 -3.71
CA VAL A 165 9.27 4.83 -3.53
C VAL A 165 9.36 5.23 -2.05
N GLY A 166 8.66 4.52 -1.16
CA GLY A 166 8.69 4.79 0.28
C GLY A 166 10.09 4.63 0.89
N GLU A 167 10.79 3.57 0.50
CA GLU A 167 12.18 3.35 0.91
C GLU A 167 13.14 4.43 0.39
N GLU A 168 13.03 4.80 -0.89
CA GLU A 168 13.84 5.83 -1.51
C GLU A 168 13.60 7.21 -0.87
N TYR A 169 12.33 7.53 -0.60
CA TYR A 169 11.95 8.75 0.10
C TYR A 169 12.62 8.83 1.48
N THR A 170 12.51 7.76 2.26
CA THR A 170 13.11 7.67 3.61
C THR A 170 14.63 7.86 3.55
N VAL A 171 15.30 7.22 2.58
CA VAL A 171 16.75 7.36 2.39
C VAL A 171 17.13 8.79 2.01
N ARG A 172 16.40 9.42 1.08
CA ARG A 172 16.67 10.79 0.63
C ARG A 172 16.52 11.80 1.77
N VAL A 173 15.41 11.73 2.52
CA VAL A 173 15.11 12.64 3.63
C VAL A 173 16.09 12.46 4.79
N THR A 174 16.53 11.24 5.08
CA THR A 174 17.46 10.96 6.19
C THR A 174 18.90 11.33 5.86
N THR A 175 19.33 11.14 4.60
CA THR A 175 20.74 11.28 4.20
C THR A 175 21.09 12.70 3.77
N THR A 176 20.16 13.40 3.11
CA THR A 176 20.42 14.71 2.50
C THR A 176 19.44 15.75 3.04
N ILE A 177 19.98 16.80 3.64
CA ILE A 177 19.20 17.98 4.03
C ILE A 177 18.69 18.64 2.74
N ASP A 178 17.37 18.85 2.63
CA ASP A 178 16.67 19.39 1.45
C ASP A 178 16.80 18.52 0.17
N ALA A 179 16.73 17.20 0.31
CA ALA A 179 16.67 16.31 -0.85
C ALA A 179 15.48 16.64 -1.77
N ASN A 180 15.70 16.64 -3.08
CA ASN A 180 14.60 16.72 -4.03
C ASN A 180 13.80 15.41 -4.03
N VAL A 181 12.54 15.51 -3.62
CA VAL A 181 11.57 14.41 -3.55
C VAL A 181 10.38 14.64 -4.47
N ASP A 182 10.38 15.72 -5.26
CA ASP A 182 9.25 16.10 -6.11
C ASP A 182 8.98 15.06 -7.18
N ASP A 183 10.03 14.41 -7.69
CA ASP A 183 9.97 13.30 -8.62
C ASP A 183 9.24 12.07 -8.04
N LEU A 184 9.53 11.74 -6.78
CA LEU A 184 8.86 10.67 -6.04
C LEU A 184 7.40 11.03 -5.75
N LEU A 185 7.15 12.27 -5.32
CA LEU A 185 5.79 12.73 -5.03
C LEU A 185 4.90 12.74 -6.29
N ALA A 186 5.45 13.02 -7.47
CA ALA A 186 4.71 12.91 -8.72
C ALA A 186 4.26 11.46 -9.01
N ILE A 187 5.06 10.45 -8.63
CA ILE A 187 4.67 9.04 -8.74
C ILE A 187 3.58 8.73 -7.70
N VAL A 188 3.73 9.18 -6.45
CA VAL A 188 2.71 8.99 -5.39
C VAL A 188 1.37 9.58 -5.81
N ASP A 189 1.37 10.76 -6.42
CA ASP A 189 0.16 11.43 -6.92
C ASP A 189 -0.55 10.65 -8.04
N ALA A 190 0.17 9.77 -8.74
CA ALA A 190 -0.43 8.83 -9.70
C ALA A 190 -0.87 7.52 -9.05
N ILE A 191 -0.13 7.03 -8.03
CA ILE A 191 -0.42 5.76 -7.31
C ILE A 191 -1.71 5.88 -6.50
N VAL A 192 -1.87 6.95 -5.72
CA VAL A 192 -2.98 7.09 -4.76
C VAL A 192 -4.35 7.02 -5.44
N PRO A 193 -4.64 7.82 -6.50
CA PRO A 193 -5.92 7.71 -7.20
C PRO A 193 -6.13 6.34 -7.86
N PHE A 194 -5.06 5.68 -8.30
CA PHE A 194 -5.15 4.34 -8.89
C PHE A 194 -5.60 3.31 -7.84
N HIS A 195 -4.96 3.29 -6.67
CA HIS A 195 -5.33 2.39 -5.58
C HIS A 195 -6.77 2.64 -5.07
N MET A 196 -7.14 3.91 -4.88
CA MET A 196 -8.50 4.28 -4.42
C MET A 196 -9.58 3.83 -5.41
N LYS A 197 -9.35 3.95 -6.72
CA LYS A 197 -10.33 3.51 -7.76
C LYS A 197 -10.51 2.00 -7.83
N HIS A 198 -9.54 1.23 -7.35
CA HIS A 198 -9.56 -0.23 -7.41
C HIS A 198 -9.81 -0.89 -6.05
N ASN A 199 -10.34 -0.14 -5.08
CA ASN A 199 -10.63 -0.63 -3.72
C ASN A 199 -9.39 -1.12 -2.96
N ALA A 200 -8.22 -0.56 -3.26
CA ALA A 200 -6.98 -0.78 -2.54
C ALA A 200 -6.69 0.43 -1.63
N GLU A 201 -7.70 0.85 -0.85
CA GLU A 201 -7.55 2.02 0.03
C GLU A 201 -6.44 1.85 1.08
N PRO A 202 -6.24 0.68 1.72
CA PRO A 202 -5.12 0.46 2.63
C PRO A 202 -3.76 0.76 1.99
N GLU A 203 -3.52 0.26 0.78
CA GLU A 203 -2.26 0.45 0.05
C GLU A 203 -2.05 1.92 -0.37
N ALA A 204 -3.13 2.67 -0.62
CA ALA A 204 -3.05 4.11 -0.86
C ALA A 204 -2.64 4.88 0.41
N ILE A 205 -3.13 4.44 1.57
CA ILE A 205 -2.85 5.07 2.86
C ILE A 205 -1.42 4.74 3.31
N ASP A 206 -0.97 3.49 3.15
CA ASP A 206 0.37 3.06 3.54
C ASP A 206 1.46 3.89 2.88
N ILE A 207 1.39 4.08 1.56
CA ILE A 207 2.39 4.91 0.86
C ILE A 207 2.36 6.36 1.34
N LEU A 208 1.18 6.92 1.65
CA LEU A 208 1.06 8.28 2.15
C LEU A 208 1.62 8.45 3.56
N ILE A 209 1.52 7.41 4.40
CA ILE A 209 2.15 7.35 5.71
C ILE A 209 3.68 7.28 5.53
N GLU A 210 4.18 6.39 4.67
CA GLU A 210 5.61 6.24 4.40
C GLU A 210 6.26 7.53 3.88
N VAL A 211 5.57 8.27 3.00
CA VAL A 211 6.08 9.57 2.50
C VAL A 211 5.72 10.76 3.40
N GLN A 212 5.08 10.54 4.55
CA GLN A 212 4.65 11.60 5.48
C GLN A 212 3.85 12.72 4.79
N LYS A 213 2.98 12.37 3.84
CA LYS A 213 2.11 13.30 3.09
C LYS A 213 0.64 12.91 3.19
N LEU A 214 0.21 12.45 4.37
CA LEU A 214 -1.16 12.03 4.61
C LEU A 214 -2.20 13.12 4.30
N ASP A 215 -1.83 14.40 4.41
CA ASP A 215 -2.67 15.54 4.03
C ASP A 215 -3.20 15.47 2.59
N ARG A 216 -2.48 14.82 1.67
CA ARG A 216 -2.93 14.62 0.29
C ARG A 216 -4.22 13.78 0.20
N LEU A 217 -4.46 12.92 1.19
CA LEU A 217 -5.69 12.14 1.30
C LEU A 217 -6.92 13.05 1.48
N LEU A 218 -6.77 14.18 2.19
CA LEU A 218 -7.86 15.15 2.39
C LEU A 218 -8.23 15.88 1.10
N ALA A 219 -7.23 16.13 0.24
CA ALA A 219 -7.44 16.74 -1.07
C ALA A 219 -8.03 15.77 -2.09
N SER A 220 -7.97 14.45 -1.84
CA SER A 220 -8.45 13.43 -2.76
C SER A 220 -9.99 13.50 -2.93
N PRO A 221 -10.51 13.72 -4.15
CA PRO A 221 -11.94 13.66 -4.42
C PRO A 221 -12.49 12.23 -4.47
N GLU A 222 -11.61 11.21 -4.44
CA GLU A 222 -12.00 9.81 -4.56
C GLU A 222 -12.67 9.25 -3.31
N ILE A 223 -12.60 9.93 -2.16
CA ILE A 223 -13.24 9.48 -0.93
C ILE A 223 -14.72 9.87 -0.94
N ASP A 224 -15.58 8.87 -0.93
CA ASP A 224 -17.03 8.98 -0.99
C ASP A 224 -17.72 8.20 0.14
N ASP A 225 -19.05 8.24 0.18
CA ASP A 225 -19.88 7.49 1.12
C ASP A 225 -19.67 5.96 1.08
N LYS A 226 -19.04 5.42 0.04
CA LYS A 226 -18.85 3.96 -0.14
C LYS A 226 -17.51 3.48 0.36
N ASN A 227 -16.48 4.32 0.36
CA ASN A 227 -15.13 3.93 0.79
C ASN A 227 -14.68 4.55 2.12
N TYR A 228 -15.30 5.65 2.59
CA TYR A 228 -14.85 6.35 3.80
C TYR A 228 -14.74 5.42 5.02
N GLN A 229 -15.65 4.45 5.15
CA GLN A 229 -15.63 3.50 6.26
C GLN A 229 -14.33 2.68 6.25
N ARG A 230 -13.93 2.16 5.09
CA ARG A 230 -12.71 1.35 4.94
C ARG A 230 -11.47 2.21 5.22
N VAL A 231 -11.44 3.43 4.65
CA VAL A 231 -10.36 4.40 4.87
C VAL A 231 -10.20 4.73 6.35
N CYS A 232 -11.27 5.17 7.02
CA CYS A 232 -11.19 5.59 8.41
C CYS A 232 -10.94 4.42 9.36
N LEU A 233 -11.50 3.23 9.11
CA LEU A 233 -11.20 2.04 9.90
C LEU A 233 -9.71 1.67 9.81
N TYR A 234 -9.14 1.75 8.61
CA TYR A 234 -7.71 1.51 8.41
C TYR A 234 -6.85 2.55 9.13
N LEU A 235 -7.13 3.85 8.96
CA LEU A 235 -6.42 4.93 9.65
C LEU A 235 -6.46 4.78 11.18
N LEU A 236 -7.63 4.44 11.74
CA LEU A 236 -7.77 4.24 13.19
C LEU A 236 -7.03 3.00 13.68
N ALA A 237 -6.99 1.92 12.88
CA ALA A 237 -6.18 0.76 13.20
C ALA A 237 -4.68 1.10 13.16
N CYS A 238 -4.19 1.83 12.16
CA CYS A 238 -2.81 2.32 12.10
C CYS A 238 -2.47 3.19 13.33
N ALA A 239 -3.40 4.05 13.76
CA ALA A 239 -3.25 4.89 14.94
C ALA A 239 -3.13 4.08 16.26
N ASP A 240 -3.69 2.86 16.34
CA ASP A 240 -3.54 1.99 17.52
C ASP A 240 -2.12 1.44 17.67
N PHE A 241 -1.36 1.36 16.57
CA PHE A 241 0.00 0.83 16.55
C PHE A 241 1.07 1.93 16.37
N MET A 242 0.67 3.20 16.29
CA MET A 242 1.60 4.30 16.08
C MET A 242 2.30 4.68 17.39
N SER A 243 3.62 4.61 17.39
CA SER A 243 4.44 4.99 18.56
C SER A 243 4.80 6.47 18.58
N ASP A 244 4.91 7.10 17.41
CA ASP A 244 5.26 8.50 17.30
C ASP A 244 4.01 9.38 17.55
N PRO A 245 4.08 10.35 18.48
CA PRO A 245 2.93 11.17 18.85
C PRO A 245 2.50 12.14 17.73
N ASP A 246 3.42 12.62 16.91
CA ASP A 246 3.13 13.56 15.82
C ASP A 246 2.43 12.83 14.66
N ASP A 247 2.91 11.62 14.32
CA ASP A 247 2.27 10.76 13.33
C ASP A 247 0.89 10.28 13.81
N LEU A 248 0.77 9.91 15.09
CA LEU A 248 -0.51 9.55 15.70
C LEU A 248 -1.52 10.70 15.58
N GLN A 249 -1.09 11.91 15.92
CA GLN A 249 -1.95 13.09 15.83
C GLN A 249 -2.36 13.36 14.37
N THR A 250 -1.44 13.19 13.42
CA THR A 250 -1.71 13.35 11.98
C THR A 250 -2.73 12.34 11.46
N LEU A 251 -2.61 11.06 11.85
CA LEU A 251 -3.56 10.00 11.49
C LEU A 251 -4.97 10.29 12.02
N LEU A 252 -5.07 10.65 13.30
CA LEU A 252 -6.36 10.94 13.94
C LEU A 252 -6.99 12.23 13.37
N ASN A 253 -6.21 13.29 13.15
CA ASN A 253 -6.71 14.52 12.52
C ASN A 253 -7.21 14.26 11.09
N THR A 254 -6.51 13.42 10.33
CA THR A 254 -6.94 13.03 8.98
C THR A 254 -8.26 12.26 9.03
N ALA A 255 -8.37 11.26 9.91
CA ALA A 255 -9.60 10.49 10.09
C ALA A 255 -10.78 11.39 10.52
N TYR A 256 -10.53 12.33 11.44
CA TYR A 256 -11.52 13.33 11.86
C TYR A 256 -12.00 14.18 10.68
N ALA A 257 -11.08 14.74 9.90
CA ALA A 257 -11.42 15.59 8.77
C ALA A 257 -12.23 14.84 7.70
N ILE A 258 -11.93 13.55 7.47
CA ILE A 258 -12.73 12.69 6.58
C ILE A 258 -14.15 12.49 7.13
N TYR A 259 -14.31 12.17 8.42
CA TYR A 259 -15.64 11.99 9.01
C TYR A 259 -16.48 13.27 8.98
N ILE A 260 -15.87 14.43 9.21
CA ILE A 260 -16.53 15.74 9.07
C ILE A 260 -16.98 15.96 7.62
N ARG A 261 -16.13 15.68 6.64
CA ARG A 261 -16.46 15.85 5.22
C ARG A 261 -17.63 14.96 4.78
N VAL A 262 -17.75 13.77 5.35
CA VAL A 262 -18.82 12.79 5.04
C VAL A 262 -20.04 12.94 6.00
N ASP A 263 -20.05 13.99 6.82
CA ASP A 263 -21.14 14.30 7.77
C ASP A 263 -21.46 13.16 8.76
N LYS A 264 -20.43 12.40 9.17
CA LYS A 264 -20.53 11.36 10.20
C LYS A 264 -20.11 11.90 11.55
N LEU A 265 -20.91 12.83 12.08
CA LEU A 265 -20.65 13.56 13.32
C LEU A 265 -20.39 12.67 14.55
N PRO A 266 -21.12 11.56 14.80
CA PRO A 266 -20.86 10.71 15.96
C PRO A 266 -19.49 10.04 15.94
N ASP A 267 -19.02 9.62 14.77
CA ASP A 267 -17.70 9.02 14.62
C ASP A 267 -16.60 10.08 14.67
N ALA A 268 -16.83 11.27 14.08
CA ALA A 268 -15.94 12.42 14.24
C ALA A 268 -15.75 12.80 15.72
N LEU A 269 -16.83 12.82 16.52
CA LEU A 269 -16.74 13.09 17.96
C LEU A 269 -15.88 12.07 18.69
N ARG A 270 -16.01 10.78 18.36
CA ARG A 270 -15.20 9.72 18.98
C ARG A 270 -13.71 9.92 18.71
N VAL A 271 -13.36 10.36 17.50
CA VAL A 271 -11.96 10.69 17.16
C VAL A 271 -11.50 11.96 17.87
N ALA A 272 -12.33 13.01 17.93
CA ALA A 272 -12.01 14.25 18.65
C ALA A 272 -11.75 14.03 20.14
N LEU A 273 -12.52 13.14 20.78
CA LEU A 273 -12.31 12.73 22.17
C LEU A 273 -11.04 11.93 22.35
N ARG A 274 -10.65 11.11 21.37
CA ARG A 274 -9.36 10.40 21.38
C ARG A 274 -8.17 11.35 21.23
N LEU A 275 -8.35 12.45 20.49
CA LEU A 275 -7.38 13.54 20.36
C LEU A 275 -7.35 14.48 21.58
N ASP A 276 -8.26 14.32 22.54
CA ASP A 276 -8.44 15.21 23.70
C ASP A 276 -8.51 16.70 23.33
N SER A 277 -9.17 17.00 22.19
CA SER A 277 -9.22 18.35 21.63
C SER A 277 -10.61 18.96 21.78
N GLU A 278 -10.77 19.81 22.80
CA GLU A 278 -11.98 20.61 23.01
C GLU A 278 -12.44 21.43 21.79
N PRO A 279 -11.56 22.09 21.01
CA PRO A 279 -12.02 22.84 19.83
C PRO A 279 -12.61 21.93 18.74
N LEU A 280 -12.09 20.71 18.57
CA LEU A 280 -12.66 19.76 17.61
C LEU A 280 -14.02 19.21 18.07
N VAL A 281 -14.20 19.03 19.38
CA VAL A 281 -15.50 18.69 19.97
C VAL A 281 -16.50 19.83 19.71
N ALA A 282 -16.10 21.08 19.94
CA ALA A 282 -16.93 22.25 19.67
C ALA A 282 -17.32 22.35 18.18
N ASP A 283 -16.39 22.09 17.25
CA ASP A 283 -16.67 22.09 15.81
C ASP A 283 -17.74 21.04 15.45
N VAL A 284 -17.67 19.83 16.02
CA VAL A 284 -18.69 18.78 15.78
C VAL A 284 -20.07 19.21 16.29
N PHE A 285 -20.14 19.81 17.49
CA PHE A 285 -21.41 20.29 18.05
C PHE A 285 -21.99 21.47 17.27
N SER A 286 -21.13 22.35 16.74
CA SER A 286 -21.57 23.48 15.89
C SER A 286 -22.19 23.01 14.57
N LYS A 287 -21.73 21.88 14.04
CA LYS A 287 -22.26 21.26 12.81
C LYS A 287 -23.53 20.42 13.05
N ALA A 288 -23.79 20.03 14.30
CA ALA A 288 -24.95 19.21 14.67
C ALA A 288 -26.24 20.04 14.75
N ASN A 289 -26.88 20.29 13.61
CA ASN A 289 -28.16 21.02 13.53
C ASN A 289 -29.37 20.16 13.96
N ASP A 290 -29.30 18.84 13.82
CA ASP A 290 -30.39 17.94 14.18
C ASP A 290 -30.41 17.69 15.71
N PRO A 291 -31.52 18.00 16.41
CA PRO A 291 -31.67 17.73 17.83
C PRO A 291 -31.46 16.25 18.21
N ALA A 292 -31.80 15.30 17.33
CA ALA A 292 -31.60 13.89 17.61
C ALA A 292 -30.11 13.53 17.63
N VAL A 293 -29.35 13.98 16.63
CA VAL A 293 -27.89 13.79 16.55
C VAL A 293 -27.21 14.49 17.72
N ARG A 294 -27.58 15.73 18.04
CA ARG A 294 -27.01 16.49 19.15
C ARG A 294 -27.22 15.80 20.51
N LYS A 295 -28.38 15.17 20.74
CA LYS A 295 -28.62 14.31 21.91
C LYS A 295 -27.73 13.07 21.92
N GLN A 296 -27.54 12.42 20.77
CA GLN A 296 -26.64 11.29 20.65
C GLN A 296 -25.18 11.68 20.97
N LEU A 297 -24.72 12.84 20.49
CA LEU A 297 -23.41 13.38 20.82
C LEU A 297 -23.27 13.66 22.33
N GLY A 298 -24.27 14.31 22.93
CA GLY A 298 -24.31 14.54 24.38
C GLY A 298 -24.25 13.25 25.20
N TYR A 299 -24.91 12.18 24.75
CA TYR A 299 -24.83 10.87 25.40
C TYR A 299 -23.41 10.26 25.32
N ILE A 300 -22.72 10.43 24.19
CA ILE A 300 -21.33 9.99 24.02
C ILE A 300 -20.41 10.76 24.99
N LEU A 301 -20.55 12.09 25.07
CA LEU A 301 -19.79 12.94 25.99
C LEU A 301 -20.02 12.54 27.45
N GLY A 302 -21.28 12.38 27.85
CA GLY A 302 -21.65 11.98 29.21
C GLY A 302 -21.07 10.62 29.61
N ARG A 303 -21.03 9.66 28.68
CA ARG A 303 -20.41 8.35 28.91
C ARG A 303 -18.88 8.44 29.06
N GLN A 304 -18.23 9.33 28.31
CA GLN A 304 -16.79 9.58 28.41
C GLN A 304 -16.42 10.53 29.56
N ARG A 305 -17.42 11.08 30.27
CA ARG A 305 -17.25 12.08 31.35
C ARG A 305 -16.48 13.32 30.87
N PHE A 306 -16.62 13.66 29.60
CA PHE A 306 -16.04 14.86 29.03
C PHE A 306 -17.04 16.01 29.24
N CYS A 307 -16.64 16.98 30.05
CA CYS A 307 -17.43 18.14 30.41
C CYS A 307 -17.28 19.21 29.29
N TYR A 308 -18.34 19.49 28.54
CA TYR A 308 -18.38 20.51 27.47
C TYR A 308 -19.54 21.46 27.73
N ASP A 309 -19.25 22.76 27.83
CA ASP A 309 -20.26 23.80 27.99
C ASP A 309 -20.70 24.30 26.60
N ASP A 310 -21.90 23.91 26.22
CA ASP A 310 -22.46 24.23 24.91
C ASP A 310 -23.06 25.64 24.88
N GLU A 311 -22.51 26.51 24.02
CA GLU A 311 -22.91 27.92 23.91
C GLU A 311 -24.30 28.11 23.26
N HIS A 312 -24.92 27.06 22.71
CA HIS A 312 -26.25 27.09 22.10
C HIS A 312 -27.28 26.28 22.93
N PRO A 313 -27.80 26.83 24.04
CA PRO A 313 -28.62 26.10 25.02
C PRO A 313 -30.05 25.78 24.56
N GLU A 314 -30.54 26.36 23.46
CA GLU A 314 -31.94 26.19 23.01
C GLU A 314 -32.30 24.76 22.56
N HIS A 315 -31.28 23.92 22.33
CA HIS A 315 -31.43 22.50 21.98
C HIS A 315 -30.73 21.56 22.97
N ALA A 316 -30.28 22.07 24.12
CA ALA A 316 -29.79 21.22 25.19
C ALA A 316 -30.91 20.25 25.58
N ALA A 317 -30.61 18.95 25.58
CA ALA A 317 -31.55 18.03 26.20
C ALA A 317 -31.77 18.52 27.64
N VAL A 318 -33.03 18.50 28.04
CA VAL A 318 -33.44 18.89 29.37
C VAL A 318 -33.66 17.58 30.10
N ASP A 319 -33.01 17.38 31.25
CA ASP A 319 -33.28 16.20 32.07
C ASP A 319 -34.76 16.23 32.52
N GLN A 320 -35.28 15.11 33.04
CA GLN A 320 -36.69 14.96 33.46
C GLN A 320 -37.18 16.02 34.48
N VAL A 321 -36.30 16.89 34.97
CA VAL A 321 -36.52 17.93 35.98
C VAL A 321 -36.45 19.36 35.40
N GLY A 322 -36.33 19.55 34.08
CA GLY A 322 -36.39 20.90 33.49
C GLY A 322 -35.08 21.70 33.58
N VAL A 323 -33.96 21.06 33.93
CA VAL A 323 -32.64 21.68 34.02
C VAL A 323 -31.93 21.50 32.67
N PRO A 324 -31.34 22.57 32.08
CA PRO A 324 -30.46 22.41 30.92
C PRO A 324 -29.41 21.37 31.27
N ILE A 325 -29.20 20.35 30.42
CA ILE A 325 -28.01 19.50 30.57
C ILE A 325 -26.82 20.39 30.23
N HIS A 326 -26.38 21.19 31.20
CA HIS A 326 -24.97 21.32 31.42
C HIS A 326 -24.49 19.90 31.62
N LEU A 327 -23.66 19.40 30.70
CA LEU A 327 -22.92 18.16 30.86
C LEU A 327 -21.90 18.37 31.99
N ARG A 328 -22.38 18.69 33.20
CA ARG A 328 -21.62 18.74 34.42
C ARG A 328 -21.62 17.34 34.98
N CYS A 329 -20.44 16.74 34.89
CA CYS A 329 -19.87 15.90 35.91
C CYS A 329 -20.38 16.36 37.31
#